data_AF-A0A090T7N5-F1
#
_entry.id   AF-A0A090T7N5-F1
#
_cell.length_a   1.000
_cell.length_b   1.000
_cell.length_c   1.000
_cell.angle_alpha   90.00
_cell.angle_beta   90.00
_cell.angle_gamma   90.00
#
_symmetry.space_group_name_H-M   'P 1'
#
loop_
_entity.id
_entity.type
_entity.pdbx_description
1 polymer ?
#
loop_
_entity_poly.entity_id
_entity_poly.type
_entity_poly.pdbx_seq_one_letter_code
_entity_poly.pdbx_strand_id
1 'polypeptide(L)'
;MKTTNLIGLDKDASQAVAAELNQLLANYQVLYMNTRGYHWNIKGEQFFELHVKFEEIYTDLQTKIDELAERILTIGHTPDHSFSRYLEQSQIEEHQNAYRGKECVTGLVNGFSILIHRQREILEQASQTNDEGTAALMGDYIREQEKLLWMLNAYLTNRCEKFNGRQGALFVLFTSIVRCLSSQVYKVQGAGDRWNSSKTNSINRLKRNERFMT
;
A
#
# COMPACT_ATOMS: atom_id res chain seq x y z
N MET A 1 -35.63 -5.97 -35.41
CA MET A 1 -35.77 -6.08 -33.92
C MET A 1 -34.84 -5.04 -33.30
N LYS A 2 -35.19 -4.42 -32.17
CA LYS A 2 -34.26 -3.50 -31.48
C LYS A 2 -33.04 -4.28 -30.99
N THR A 3 -31.87 -3.94 -31.54
CA THR A 3 -30.55 -4.50 -31.18
C THR A 3 -30.05 -4.02 -29.82
N THR A 4 -30.67 -2.96 -29.28
CA THR A 4 -30.28 -2.35 -28.02
C THR A 4 -31.23 -2.64 -26.86
N ASN A 5 -30.72 -2.60 -25.63
CA ASN A 5 -31.45 -2.73 -24.37
C ASN A 5 -32.22 -1.43 -24.01
N LEU A 6 -32.80 -1.37 -22.81
CA LEU A 6 -33.64 -0.25 -22.37
C LEU A 6 -32.91 1.10 -22.34
N ILE A 7 -31.60 1.07 -22.04
CA ILE A 7 -30.76 2.26 -21.91
C ILE A 7 -29.92 2.55 -23.17
N GLY A 8 -30.17 1.83 -24.27
CA GLY A 8 -29.55 2.09 -25.56
C GLY A 8 -28.21 1.37 -25.82
N LEU A 9 -27.78 0.45 -24.95
CA LEU A 9 -26.58 -0.37 -25.16
C LEU A 9 -26.89 -1.57 -26.04
N ASP A 10 -25.91 -2.04 -26.80
CA ASP A 10 -26.02 -3.29 -27.57
C ASP A 10 -26.27 -4.49 -26.64
N LYS A 11 -27.20 -5.37 -27.02
CA LYS A 11 -27.62 -6.50 -26.17
C LYS A 11 -26.57 -7.57 -26.01
N ASP A 12 -25.85 -7.91 -27.09
CA ASP A 12 -24.86 -8.98 -27.06
C ASP A 12 -23.62 -8.53 -26.27
N ALA A 13 -23.23 -7.26 -26.46
CA ALA A 13 -22.22 -6.61 -25.63
C ALA A 13 -22.63 -6.54 -24.14
N SER A 14 -23.87 -6.14 -23.86
CA SER A 14 -24.40 -6.08 -22.49
C SER A 14 -24.40 -7.46 -21.83
N GLN A 15 -24.69 -8.51 -22.58
CA GLN A 15 -24.66 -9.88 -22.08
C GLN A 15 -23.25 -10.31 -21.66
N ALA A 16 -22.24 -9.98 -22.47
CA ALA A 16 -20.85 -10.26 -22.14
C ALA A 16 -20.42 -9.52 -20.86
N VAL A 17 -20.71 -8.22 -20.77
CA VAL A 17 -20.42 -7.41 -19.57
C VAL A 17 -21.16 -7.94 -18.34
N ALA A 18 -22.43 -8.33 -18.47
CA ALA A 18 -23.22 -8.91 -17.38
C ALA A 18 -22.64 -10.24 -16.87
N ALA A 19 -22.06 -11.06 -17.75
CA ALA A 19 -21.42 -12.31 -17.35
C ALA A 19 -20.17 -12.04 -16.50
N GLU A 20 -19.34 -11.07 -16.89
CA GLU A 20 -18.16 -10.68 -16.12
C GLU A 20 -18.54 -10.00 -14.79
N LEU A 21 -19.59 -9.16 -14.78
CA LEU A 21 -20.13 -8.58 -13.56
C LEU A 21 -20.66 -9.65 -12.58
N ASN A 22 -21.28 -10.73 -13.07
CA ASN A 22 -21.71 -11.84 -12.21
C ASN A 22 -20.53 -12.58 -11.58
N GLN A 23 -19.45 -12.82 -12.34
CA GLN A 23 -18.22 -13.38 -11.77
C GLN A 23 -17.60 -12.43 -10.73
N LEU A 24 -17.61 -11.11 -10.99
CA LEU A 24 -17.15 -10.13 -10.02
C LEU A 24 -18.03 -10.14 -8.75
N LEU A 25 -19.36 -10.19 -8.91
CA LEU A 25 -20.32 -10.29 -7.81
C LEU A 25 -20.05 -11.54 -6.94
N ALA A 26 -19.76 -12.69 -7.56
CA ALA A 26 -19.38 -13.91 -6.83
C ALA A 26 -18.12 -13.71 -5.97
N ASN A 27 -17.08 -13.08 -6.53
CA ASN A 27 -15.87 -12.75 -5.78
C ASN A 27 -16.15 -11.83 -4.58
N TYR A 28 -16.96 -10.78 -4.79
CA TYR A 28 -17.36 -9.87 -3.72
C TYR A 28 -18.11 -10.61 -2.60
N GLN A 29 -19.03 -11.51 -2.93
CA GLN A 29 -19.80 -12.28 -1.94
C GLN A 29 -18.90 -13.16 -1.08
N VAL A 30 -17.93 -13.86 -1.67
CA VAL A 30 -16.98 -14.69 -0.90
C VAL A 30 -16.06 -13.80 -0.06
N LEU A 31 -15.52 -12.71 -0.60
CA LEU A 31 -14.67 -11.79 0.16
C LEU A 31 -15.42 -11.14 1.33
N TYR A 32 -16.68 -10.78 1.12
CA TYR A 32 -17.56 -10.25 2.17
C TYR A 32 -17.74 -11.25 3.31
N MET A 33 -18.04 -12.51 2.98
CA MET A 33 -18.20 -13.55 4.00
C MET A 33 -16.89 -13.82 4.74
N ASN A 34 -15.77 -13.89 4.02
CA ASN A 34 -14.45 -14.00 4.64
C ASN A 34 -14.17 -12.84 5.60
N THR A 35 -14.47 -11.60 5.19
CA THR A 35 -14.25 -10.40 6.00
C THR A 35 -15.12 -10.39 7.26
N ARG A 36 -16.39 -10.81 7.16
CA ARG A 36 -17.24 -11.03 8.36
C ARG A 36 -16.69 -12.11 9.27
N GLY A 37 -16.18 -13.20 8.68
CA GLY A 37 -15.46 -14.24 9.40
C GLY A 37 -14.27 -13.69 10.18
N TYR A 38 -13.47 -12.80 9.58
CA TYR A 38 -12.36 -12.13 10.26
C TYR A 38 -12.84 -11.25 11.41
N HIS A 39 -13.90 -10.46 11.19
CA HIS A 39 -14.49 -9.60 12.22
C HIS A 39 -14.94 -10.42 13.45
N TRP A 40 -15.60 -11.56 13.25
CA TRP A 40 -16.06 -12.40 14.37
C TRP A 40 -14.93 -13.14 15.08
N ASN A 41 -13.94 -13.63 14.33
CA ASN A 41 -12.98 -14.60 14.84
C ASN A 41 -11.62 -14.02 15.21
N ILE A 42 -11.33 -12.76 14.89
CA ILE A 42 -10.04 -12.11 15.19
C ILE A 42 -9.65 -12.26 16.66
N LYS A 43 -8.38 -12.59 16.90
CA LYS A 43 -7.78 -12.73 18.24
C LYS A 43 -6.38 -12.10 18.26
N GLY A 44 -5.94 -11.71 19.46
CA GLY A 44 -4.58 -11.21 19.70
C GLY A 44 -4.52 -9.72 20.00
N GLU A 45 -3.30 -9.19 20.07
CA GLU A 45 -3.01 -7.82 20.54
C GLU A 45 -3.69 -6.71 19.70
N GLN A 46 -3.98 -7.01 18.44
CA GLN A 46 -4.56 -6.07 17.47
C GLN A 46 -6.09 -6.16 17.40
N PHE A 47 -6.73 -6.87 18.34
CA PHE A 47 -8.16 -7.18 18.32
C PHE A 47 -9.03 -5.93 18.12
N PHE A 48 -8.89 -4.90 18.98
CA PHE A 48 -9.77 -3.74 18.95
C PHE A 48 -9.67 -2.93 17.66
N GLU A 49 -8.47 -2.78 17.11
CA GLU A 49 -8.24 -2.06 15.85
C GLU A 49 -8.80 -2.84 14.66
N LEU A 50 -8.42 -4.12 14.54
CA LEU A 50 -8.82 -4.93 13.39
C LEU A 50 -10.29 -5.32 13.40
N HIS A 51 -10.89 -5.55 14.56
CA HIS A 51 -12.31 -5.88 14.68
C HIS A 51 -13.18 -4.78 14.06
N VAL A 52 -12.94 -3.53 14.43
CA VAL A 52 -13.66 -2.36 13.86
C VAL A 52 -13.29 -2.17 12.38
N LYS A 53 -12.01 -2.35 12.02
CA LYS A 53 -11.60 -2.19 10.62
C LYS A 53 -12.26 -3.21 9.68
N PHE A 54 -12.42 -4.45 10.12
CA PHE A 54 -13.12 -5.47 9.32
C PHE A 54 -14.61 -5.15 9.16
N GLU A 55 -15.23 -4.49 10.15
CA GLU A 55 -16.61 -4.00 10.04
C GLU A 55 -16.79 -2.91 9.00
N GLU A 56 -15.91 -1.92 9.02
CA GLU A 56 -15.86 -0.88 7.99
C GLU A 56 -15.76 -1.52 6.59
N ILE A 57 -14.85 -2.48 6.42
CA ILE A 57 -14.60 -3.12 5.12
C ILE A 57 -15.77 -3.99 4.68
N TYR A 58 -16.34 -4.85 5.54
CA TYR A 58 -17.46 -5.70 5.10
C TYR A 58 -18.70 -4.87 4.79
N THR A 59 -18.90 -3.73 5.47
CA THR A 59 -20.03 -2.84 5.20
C THR A 59 -19.89 -2.18 3.83
N ASP A 60 -18.68 -1.73 3.49
CA ASP A 60 -18.37 -1.20 2.15
C ASP A 60 -18.55 -2.27 1.06
N LEU A 61 -18.07 -3.50 1.29
CA LEU A 61 -18.28 -4.62 0.38
C LEU A 61 -19.78 -4.91 0.17
N GLN A 62 -20.58 -4.82 1.24
CA GLN A 62 -22.04 -5.04 1.15
C GLN A 62 -22.72 -4.00 0.26
N THR A 63 -22.35 -2.71 0.37
CA THR A 63 -22.85 -1.67 -0.54
C THR A 63 -22.47 -1.96 -1.99
N LYS A 64 -21.21 -2.34 -2.23
CA LYS A 64 -20.71 -2.64 -3.58
C LYS A 64 -21.36 -3.88 -4.20
N ILE A 65 -21.71 -4.89 -3.38
CA ILE A 65 -22.49 -6.07 -3.82
C ILE A 65 -23.83 -5.65 -4.40
N ASP A 66 -24.53 -4.73 -3.73
CA ASP A 66 -25.84 -4.24 -4.15
C ASP A 66 -25.73 -3.44 -5.46
N GLU A 67 -24.80 -2.48 -5.52
CA GLU A 67 -24.53 -1.68 -6.72
C GLU A 67 -24.17 -2.54 -7.94
N LEU A 68 -23.41 -3.63 -7.76
CA LEU A 68 -23.11 -4.59 -8.83
C LEU A 68 -24.38 -5.33 -9.30
N ALA A 69 -25.19 -5.84 -8.37
CA ALA A 69 -26.41 -6.56 -8.69
C ALA A 69 -27.42 -5.65 -9.42
N GLU A 70 -27.58 -4.41 -8.94
CA GLU A 70 -28.41 -3.40 -9.57
C GLU A 70 -27.86 -2.97 -10.93
N ARG A 71 -26.53 -2.92 -11.11
CA ARG A 71 -25.93 -2.64 -12.42
C ARG A 71 -26.26 -3.74 -13.43
N ILE A 72 -26.16 -5.01 -13.04
CA ILE A 72 -26.53 -6.16 -13.88
C ILE A 72 -28.00 -6.05 -14.32
N LEU A 73 -28.90 -5.71 -13.40
CA LEU A 73 -30.31 -5.45 -13.71
C LEU A 73 -30.49 -4.27 -14.67
N THR A 74 -29.73 -3.19 -14.45
CA THR A 74 -29.79 -1.96 -15.26
C THR A 74 -29.42 -2.20 -16.72
N ILE A 75 -28.44 -3.07 -16.99
CA ILE A 75 -28.05 -3.45 -18.36
C ILE A 75 -28.93 -4.57 -18.95
N GLY A 76 -29.95 -5.02 -18.20
CA GLY A 76 -31.02 -5.91 -18.69
C GLY A 76 -30.81 -7.40 -18.43
N HIS A 77 -29.95 -7.76 -17.47
CA HIS A 77 -29.61 -9.14 -17.14
C HIS A 77 -29.94 -9.46 -15.67
N THR A 78 -29.84 -10.74 -15.29
CA THR A 78 -30.18 -11.19 -13.94
C THR A 78 -28.91 -11.43 -13.12
N PRO A 79 -28.79 -10.87 -11.91
CA PRO A 79 -27.69 -11.17 -11.01
C PRO A 79 -27.85 -12.55 -10.39
N ASP A 80 -26.74 -13.27 -10.25
CA ASP A 80 -26.68 -14.49 -9.46
C ASP A 80 -27.00 -14.18 -8.00
N HIS A 81 -27.75 -15.07 -7.35
CA HIS A 81 -28.34 -14.86 -6.02
C HIS A 81 -28.34 -16.12 -5.14
N SER A 82 -27.42 -17.05 -5.41
CA SER A 82 -27.31 -18.29 -4.62
C SER A 82 -25.87 -18.62 -4.28
N PHE A 83 -25.65 -19.13 -3.06
CA PHE A 83 -24.31 -19.47 -2.58
C PHE A 83 -23.62 -20.51 -3.46
N SER A 84 -24.34 -21.52 -3.97
CA SER A 84 -23.76 -22.52 -4.86
C SER A 84 -23.21 -21.91 -6.14
N ARG A 85 -23.90 -20.91 -6.72
CA ARG A 85 -23.41 -20.18 -7.89
C ARG A 85 -22.20 -19.31 -7.57
N TYR A 86 -22.22 -18.61 -6.44
CA TYR A 86 -21.07 -17.81 -6.03
C TYR A 86 -19.82 -18.66 -5.80
N LEU A 87 -19.96 -19.82 -5.16
CA LEU A 87 -18.85 -20.75 -4.94
C LEU A 87 -18.35 -21.40 -6.23
N GLU A 88 -19.22 -21.59 -7.23
CA GLU A 88 -18.83 -22.11 -8.55
C GLU A 88 -18.02 -21.09 -9.36
N GLN A 89 -18.36 -19.80 -9.26
CA GLN A 89 -17.78 -18.76 -10.11
C GLN A 89 -16.63 -17.96 -9.47
N SER A 90 -16.58 -17.89 -8.14
CA SER A 90 -15.59 -17.08 -7.43
C SER A 90 -14.17 -17.62 -7.64
N GLN A 91 -13.23 -16.71 -7.90
CA GLN A 91 -11.79 -16.95 -7.85
C GLN A 91 -11.22 -16.78 -6.44
N ILE A 92 -11.98 -16.11 -5.56
CA ILE A 92 -11.66 -16.02 -4.13
C ILE A 92 -12.23 -17.26 -3.44
N GLU A 93 -11.37 -17.99 -2.73
CA GLU A 93 -11.75 -19.15 -1.94
C GLU A 93 -12.22 -18.75 -0.52
N GLU A 94 -13.02 -19.60 0.10
CA GLU A 94 -13.42 -19.45 1.50
C GLU A 94 -12.19 -19.53 2.42
N HIS A 95 -11.98 -18.51 3.26
CA HIS A 95 -10.87 -18.47 4.20
C HIS A 95 -11.32 -18.99 5.57
N GLN A 96 -11.35 -20.31 5.69
CA GLN A 96 -11.82 -20.99 6.90
C GLN A 96 -10.81 -20.90 8.04
N ASN A 97 -11.31 -20.78 9.28
CA ASN A 97 -10.51 -20.79 10.51
C ASN A 97 -9.45 -19.68 10.63
N ALA A 98 -9.54 -18.61 9.86
CA ALA A 98 -8.66 -17.45 9.98
C ALA A 98 -9.00 -16.61 11.22
N TYR A 99 -8.01 -16.37 12.09
CA TYR A 99 -8.20 -15.56 13.30
C TYR A 99 -7.00 -14.70 13.67
N ARG A 100 -5.84 -14.87 13.01
CA ARG A 100 -4.64 -14.09 13.32
C ARG A 100 -4.63 -12.81 12.47
N GLY A 101 -4.34 -11.67 13.08
CA GLY A 101 -4.42 -10.37 12.38
C GLY A 101 -3.68 -10.32 11.04
N LYS A 102 -2.42 -10.78 10.99
CA LYS A 102 -1.64 -10.82 9.74
C LYS A 102 -2.21 -11.77 8.67
N GLU A 103 -2.78 -12.89 9.09
CA GLU A 103 -3.42 -13.88 8.20
C GLU A 103 -4.70 -13.29 7.59
N CYS A 104 -5.57 -12.70 8.41
CA CYS A 104 -6.79 -12.04 7.96
C CYS A 104 -6.49 -10.87 7.00
N VAL A 105 -5.51 -10.01 7.33
CA VAL A 105 -5.13 -8.89 6.45
C VAL A 105 -4.48 -9.37 5.15
N THR A 106 -3.68 -10.43 5.18
CA THR A 106 -3.18 -11.08 3.94
C THR A 106 -4.34 -11.58 3.07
N GLY A 107 -5.36 -12.19 3.68
CA GLY A 107 -6.57 -12.61 2.99
C GLY A 107 -7.29 -11.45 2.29
N LEU A 108 -7.41 -10.29 2.95
CA LEU A 108 -7.97 -9.07 2.34
C LEU A 108 -7.11 -8.57 1.18
N VAL A 109 -5.78 -8.52 1.34
CA VAL A 109 -4.85 -8.07 0.28
C VAL A 109 -5.01 -8.93 -0.97
N ASN A 110 -5.03 -10.26 -0.81
CA ASN A 110 -5.22 -11.18 -1.94
C ASN A 110 -6.60 -11.01 -2.59
N GLY A 111 -7.66 -10.91 -1.78
CA GLY A 111 -9.02 -10.72 -2.27
C GLY A 111 -9.18 -9.42 -3.07
N PHE A 112 -8.74 -8.29 -2.53
CA PHE A 112 -8.79 -7.01 -3.23
C PHE A 112 -7.91 -6.99 -4.48
N SER A 113 -6.76 -7.67 -4.48
CA SER A 113 -5.95 -7.81 -5.69
C SER A 113 -6.73 -8.49 -6.82
N ILE A 114 -7.46 -9.57 -6.52
CA ILE A 114 -8.32 -10.27 -7.48
C ILE A 114 -9.42 -9.32 -7.98
N LEU A 115 -10.11 -8.63 -7.07
CA LEU A 115 -11.19 -7.70 -7.43
C LEU A 115 -10.69 -6.59 -8.38
N ILE A 116 -9.57 -5.94 -8.07
CA ILE A 116 -9.01 -4.85 -8.89
C ILE A 116 -8.64 -5.34 -10.30
N HIS A 117 -8.05 -6.53 -10.43
CA HIS A 117 -7.72 -7.10 -11.75
C HIS A 117 -8.98 -7.32 -12.59
N ARG A 118 -10.02 -7.94 -12.01
CA ARG A 118 -11.30 -8.18 -12.69
C ARG A 118 -12.00 -6.87 -13.06
N GLN A 119 -11.97 -5.88 -12.18
CA GLN A 119 -12.55 -4.55 -12.47
C GLN A 119 -11.86 -3.86 -13.64
N ARG A 120 -10.54 -3.97 -13.78
CA ARG A 120 -9.81 -3.40 -14.93
C ARG A 120 -10.21 -4.06 -16.25
N GLU A 121 -10.41 -5.37 -16.24
CA GLU A 121 -10.88 -6.11 -17.42
C GLU A 121 -12.31 -5.69 -17.81
N ILE A 122 -13.20 -5.56 -16.83
CA ILE A 122 -14.59 -5.10 -17.05
C ILE A 122 -14.61 -3.65 -17.53
N LEU A 123 -13.78 -2.78 -16.95
CA LEU A 123 -13.67 -1.38 -17.37
C LEU A 123 -13.28 -1.26 -18.84
N GLU A 124 -12.28 -2.03 -19.28
CA GLU A 124 -11.84 -2.07 -20.68
C GLU A 124 -12.98 -2.54 -21.60
N GLN A 125 -13.65 -3.63 -21.26
CA GLN A 125 -14.76 -4.17 -22.05
C GLN A 125 -15.96 -3.21 -22.12
N ALA A 126 -16.33 -2.60 -21.00
CA ALA A 126 -17.40 -1.61 -20.92
C ALA A 126 -17.05 -0.38 -21.77
N SER A 127 -15.80 0.08 -21.71
CA SER A 127 -15.32 1.22 -22.52
C SER A 127 -15.39 0.94 -24.02
N GLN A 128 -14.98 -0.27 -24.45
CA GLN A 128 -15.03 -0.68 -25.86
C GLN A 128 -16.46 -0.77 -26.41
N THR A 129 -17.45 -0.95 -25.53
CA THR A 129 -18.87 -1.11 -25.88
C THR A 129 -19.70 0.15 -25.60
N ASN A 130 -19.05 1.26 -25.22
CA ASN A 130 -19.66 2.53 -24.83
C ASN A 130 -20.62 2.41 -23.63
N ASP A 131 -20.40 1.43 -22.76
CA ASP A 131 -21.07 1.31 -21.47
C ASP A 131 -20.35 2.20 -20.42
N GLU A 132 -20.57 3.51 -20.53
CA GLU A 132 -19.97 4.49 -19.63
C GLU A 132 -20.39 4.30 -18.16
N GLY A 133 -21.61 3.81 -17.93
CA GLY A 133 -22.12 3.59 -16.58
C GLY A 133 -21.37 2.48 -15.84
N THR A 134 -21.10 1.36 -16.53
CA THR A 134 -20.29 0.29 -15.95
C THR A 134 -18.82 0.71 -15.86
N ALA A 135 -18.28 1.40 -16.87
CA ALA A 135 -16.90 1.88 -16.86
C ALA A 135 -16.63 2.84 -15.69
N ALA A 136 -17.55 3.77 -15.42
CA ALA A 136 -17.46 4.70 -14.30
C ALA A 136 -17.48 3.96 -12.94
N LEU A 137 -18.43 3.03 -12.76
CA LEU A 137 -18.53 2.21 -11.55
C LEU A 137 -17.23 1.46 -11.26
N MET A 138 -16.65 0.82 -12.28
CA MET A 138 -15.38 0.09 -12.13
C MET A 138 -14.22 1.04 -11.82
N GLY A 139 -14.16 2.20 -12.46
CA GLY A 139 -13.12 3.20 -12.22
C GLY A 139 -13.11 3.72 -10.79
N ASP A 140 -14.29 3.98 -10.23
CA ASP A 140 -14.42 4.41 -8.83
C ASP A 140 -13.99 3.32 -7.85
N TYR A 141 -14.39 2.07 -8.09
CA TYR A 141 -13.99 0.94 -7.24
C TYR A 141 -12.49 0.70 -7.27
N ILE A 142 -11.87 0.71 -8.44
CA ILE A 142 -10.41 0.56 -8.59
C ILE A 142 -9.69 1.62 -7.77
N ARG A 143 -10.06 2.90 -7.92
CA ARG A 143 -9.45 4.02 -7.20
C ARG A 143 -9.53 3.85 -5.68
N GLU A 144 -10.69 3.47 -5.17
CA GLU A 144 -10.92 3.29 -3.73
C GLU A 144 -10.15 2.09 -3.18
N GLN A 145 -10.19 0.97 -3.89
CA GLN A 145 -9.60 -0.29 -3.46
C GLN A 145 -8.08 -0.29 -3.58
N GLU A 146 -7.49 0.39 -4.57
CA GLU A 146 -6.04 0.59 -4.64
C GLU A 146 -5.52 1.32 -3.40
N LYS A 147 -6.24 2.35 -2.93
CA LYS A 147 -5.90 3.06 -1.70
C LYS A 147 -6.01 2.15 -0.48
N LEU A 148 -7.09 1.37 -0.37
CA LEU A 148 -7.27 0.41 0.73
C LEU A 148 -6.17 -0.66 0.71
N LEU A 149 -5.85 -1.20 -0.46
CA LEU A 149 -4.81 -2.21 -0.66
C LEU A 149 -3.44 -1.69 -0.22
N TRP A 150 -3.10 -0.44 -0.55
CA TRP A 150 -1.90 0.22 -0.05
C TRP A 150 -1.87 0.26 1.49
N MET A 151 -2.97 0.65 2.13
CA MET A 151 -3.06 0.72 3.60
C MET A 151 -2.91 -0.66 4.25
N LEU A 152 -3.59 -1.68 3.71
CA LEU A 152 -3.48 -3.06 4.19
C LEU A 152 -2.06 -3.63 3.99
N ASN A 153 -1.43 -3.33 2.86
CA ASN A 153 -0.05 -3.77 2.62
C ASN A 153 0.95 -3.06 3.53
N ALA A 154 0.72 -1.77 3.84
CA ALA A 154 1.52 -1.03 4.81
C ALA A 154 1.43 -1.65 6.21
N TYR A 155 0.25 -2.15 6.60
CA TYR A 155 0.05 -2.88 7.85
C TYR A 155 0.85 -4.20 7.91
N LEU A 156 0.94 -4.93 6.79
CA LEU A 156 1.72 -6.18 6.71
C LEU A 156 3.23 -5.94 6.69
N THR A 157 3.65 -4.79 6.16
CA THR A 157 5.05 -4.43 5.98
C THR A 157 5.68 -4.03 7.31
N ASN A 158 6.13 -5.01 8.08
CA ASN A 158 7.10 -4.77 9.15
C ASN A 158 8.45 -4.43 8.51
N ARG A 159 8.86 -3.16 8.59
CA ARG A 159 10.29 -2.77 8.44
C ARG A 159 11.10 -3.31 9.62
N CYS A 160 11.28 -4.61 9.67
CA CYS A 160 12.44 -5.22 10.31
C CYS A 160 13.09 -6.09 9.24
N GLU A 161 13.64 -5.43 8.22
CA GLU A 161 14.81 -6.00 7.57
C GLU A 161 15.82 -6.18 8.70
N LYS A 162 15.94 -7.42 9.17
CA LYS A 162 17.15 -7.83 9.85
C LYS A 162 18.27 -7.45 8.89
N PHE A 163 19.03 -6.42 9.24
CA PHE A 163 20.31 -6.13 8.62
C PHE A 163 21.15 -7.39 8.83
N ASN A 164 21.04 -8.32 7.89
CA ASN A 164 21.75 -9.58 7.92
C ASN A 164 23.21 -9.24 7.61
N GLY A 165 23.95 -8.84 8.63
CA GLY A 165 25.34 -9.19 8.91
C GLY A 165 26.38 -9.16 7.78
N ARG A 166 26.14 -8.49 6.65
CA ARG A 166 27.08 -8.43 5.51
C ARG A 166 27.42 -7.04 5.02
N GLN A 167 26.91 -6.00 5.68
CA GLN A 167 27.37 -4.61 5.50
C GLN A 167 27.98 -3.98 6.77
N GLY A 168 28.15 -4.77 7.84
CA GLY A 168 28.90 -4.35 9.04
C GLY A 168 30.42 -4.29 8.85
N ALA A 169 30.97 -4.85 7.76
CA ALA A 169 32.40 -4.83 7.49
C ALA A 169 32.85 -3.59 6.68
N LEU A 170 31.96 -2.97 5.90
CA LEU A 170 32.34 -1.81 5.07
C LEU A 170 32.22 -0.48 5.83
N PHE A 171 31.41 -0.42 6.89
CA PHE A 171 31.25 0.79 7.71
C PHE A 171 32.35 0.95 8.79
N VAL A 172 33.00 -0.14 9.21
CA VAL A 172 34.13 -0.10 10.17
C VAL A 172 35.45 0.32 9.49
N LEU A 173 35.59 0.06 8.18
CA LEU A 173 36.76 0.53 7.41
C LEU A 173 36.70 2.03 7.07
N PHE A 174 35.52 2.61 6.87
CA PHE A 174 35.39 4.05 6.61
C PHE A 174 35.60 4.91 7.86
N THR A 175 35.19 4.44 9.04
CA THR A 175 35.42 5.18 10.29
C THR A 175 36.88 5.12 10.77
N SER A 176 37.64 4.09 10.38
CA SER A 176 39.08 4.01 10.67
C SER A 176 39.91 4.94 9.78
N ILE A 177 39.54 5.10 8.51
CA ILE A 177 40.24 6.01 7.58
C ILE A 177 39.98 7.48 7.92
N VAL A 178 38.75 7.84 8.30
CA VAL A 178 38.41 9.21 8.72
C VAL A 178 39.05 9.57 10.07
N ARG A 179 39.19 8.62 11.01
CA ARG A 179 39.96 8.85 12.25
C ARG A 179 41.46 9.05 11.98
N CYS A 180 42.04 8.33 11.04
CA CYS A 180 43.46 8.50 10.68
C CYS A 180 43.74 9.87 10.04
N LEU A 181 42.87 10.32 9.12
CA LEU A 181 42.99 11.61 8.44
C LEU A 181 42.69 12.80 9.37
N SER A 182 41.79 12.65 10.36
CA SER A 182 41.57 13.69 11.37
C SER A 182 42.79 13.92 12.28
N SER A 183 43.60 12.89 12.57
CA SER A 183 44.80 13.05 13.42
C SER A 183 45.96 13.77 12.72
N GLN A 184 46.00 13.75 11.37
CA GLN A 184 47.02 14.47 10.59
C GLN A 184 46.66 15.94 10.38
N VAL A 185 45.37 16.29 10.31
CA VAL A 185 44.93 17.70 10.21
C VAL A 185 45.16 18.46 11.52
N TYR A 186 44.92 17.84 12.69
CA TYR A 186 45.20 18.48 13.99
C TYR A 186 46.71 18.70 14.28
N LYS A 187 47.63 17.98 13.61
CA LYS A 187 49.07 18.22 13.73
C LYS A 187 49.58 19.42 12.93
N VAL A 188 48.84 19.89 11.92
CA VAL A 188 49.24 21.04 11.09
C VAL A 188 48.74 22.36 11.69
N GLN A 189 47.56 22.38 12.34
CA GLN A 189 47.08 23.58 13.04
C GLN A 189 47.83 23.85 14.36
N GLY A 190 48.29 22.83 15.08
CA GLY A 190 49.12 23.00 16.29
C GLY A 190 50.55 23.53 16.05
N ALA A 191 51.01 23.58 14.80
CA ALA A 191 52.29 24.17 14.41
C ALA A 191 52.17 25.66 14.03
N GLY A 192 51.02 26.09 13.48
CA GLY A 192 50.74 27.48 13.15
C GLY A 192 50.57 28.38 14.39
N ASP A 193 49.89 27.88 15.42
CA ASP A 193 49.65 28.62 16.67
C ASP A 193 50.92 28.79 17.52
N ARG A 194 51.92 27.90 17.33
CA ARG A 194 53.25 27.99 17.95
C ARG A 194 54.19 28.97 17.24
N TRP A 195 53.89 29.34 15.99
CA TRP A 195 54.64 30.36 15.23
C TRP A 195 54.11 31.78 15.49
N ASN A 196 52.81 31.93 15.75
CA ASN A 196 52.21 33.24 16.02
C ASN A 196 52.43 33.75 17.46
N SER A 197 52.66 32.85 18.43
CA SER A 197 53.00 33.22 19.81
C SER A 197 54.47 33.62 20.02
N SER A 198 55.39 33.20 19.14
CA SER A 198 56.82 33.59 19.21
C SER A 198 57.09 34.98 18.62
N LYS A 199 56.28 35.42 17.64
CA LYS A 199 56.35 36.80 17.10
C LYS A 199 55.75 37.84 18.03
N THR A 200 54.65 37.54 18.73
CA THR A 200 54.03 38.46 19.71
C THR A 200 54.90 38.67 20.95
N ASN A 201 55.64 37.64 21.41
CA ASN A 201 56.61 37.79 22.50
C ASN A 201 57.87 38.57 22.11
N SER A 202 58.29 38.54 20.84
CA SER A 202 59.47 39.30 20.37
C SER A 202 59.17 40.80 20.19
N ILE A 203 57.95 41.15 19.77
CA ILE A 203 57.50 42.55 19.65
C ILE A 203 57.26 43.19 21.02
N ASN A 204 56.74 42.45 22.00
CA ASN A 204 56.58 42.95 23.38
C ASN A 204 57.90 43.06 24.17
N ARG A 205 58.98 42.39 23.72
CA ARG A 205 60.32 42.52 24.31
C ARG A 205 61.08 43.73 23.79
N LEU A 206 60.85 44.14 22.53
CA LEU A 206 61.43 45.36 21.96
C LEU A 206 60.77 46.65 22.49
N LYS A 207 59.46 46.63 22.78
CA LYS A 207 58.75 47.78 23.40
C LYS A 207 59.03 47.98 24.90
N ARG A 208 59.77 47.08 25.57
CA ARG A 208 60.26 47.27 26.95
C ARG A 208 61.68 47.83 27.04
N ASN A 209 62.46 47.81 25.96
CA ASN A 209 63.84 48.34 25.95
C ASN A 209 63.95 49.81 25.52
N GLU A 210 62.87 50.45 25.03
CA GLU A 210 62.84 51.90 24.77
C GLU A 210 62.27 52.72 25.96
N ARG A 211 62.17 52.10 27.15
CA ARG A 211 61.75 52.78 28.39
C ARG A 211 62.81 52.67 29.51
N PHE A 212 64.08 52.50 29.13
CA PHE A 212 65.27 52.60 29.98
C PHE A 212 66.47 53.12 29.16
N MET A 213 66.41 54.40 28.79
CA MET A 213 67.58 55.26 28.60
C MET A 213 67.32 56.59 29.33
N THR A 214 67.49 56.52 30.65
CA THR A 214 68.00 57.56 31.56
C THR A 214 68.67 56.84 32.70
#